data_AF-A0A158PSG4-F1
#
_entry.id   AF-A0A158PSG4-F1
#
_cell.length_a   1.000
_cell.length_b   1.000
_cell.length_c   1.000
_cell.angle_alpha   90.00
_cell.angle_beta   90.00
_cell.angle_gamma   90.00
#
_symmetry.space_group_name_H-M   'P 1'
#
loop_
_entity.id
_entity.type
_entity.pdbx_description
1 polymer ?
#
loop_
_entity_poly.entity_id
_entity_poly.type
_entity_poly.pdbx_seq_one_letter_code
_entity_poly.pdbx_strand_id
1 'polypeptide(L)'
;MINAINRILNCLKWVRSGDIKEEKMHIEKYIVPPDPFHSLVFTLDAANLNKCEVDIAFPRLLAELDLSPENQKLLLDQPIEKKCLMLTEQNAIRDKYGIGNSKIAEKFLEIIQGNSLLDSDKNLYVLEALFISLRTQSHSYVENFVKLGGSGHLKSLLNECSRRSGLEQHAAAILLCFRALLNSTVGRLVILSSNDTLCVIASSASLPSAKCKVFFFFVF
;
A
#
# COMPACT_ATOMS: atom_id res chain seq x y z
N MET A 1 -3.32 13.49 -10.08
CA MET A 1 -2.67 12.16 -9.91
C MET A 1 -1.23 12.27 -9.37
N ILE A 2 -0.43 13.24 -9.85
CA ILE A 2 0.97 13.50 -9.43
C ILE A 2 1.14 13.77 -7.92
N ASN A 3 0.18 14.45 -7.28
CA ASN A 3 0.26 14.81 -5.85
C ASN A 3 0.16 13.59 -4.90
N ALA A 4 -0.52 12.52 -5.32
CA ALA A 4 -0.59 11.28 -4.55
C ALA A 4 0.76 10.56 -4.56
N ILE A 5 1.41 10.44 -5.73
CA ILE A 5 2.71 9.78 -5.88
C ILE A 5 3.81 10.49 -5.08
N ASN A 6 3.81 11.83 -5.04
CA ASN A 6 4.78 12.56 -4.21
C ASN A 6 4.53 12.38 -2.71
N ARG A 7 3.27 12.28 -2.27
CA ARG A 7 2.95 11.91 -0.87
C ARG A 7 3.38 10.48 -0.55
N ILE A 8 3.16 9.53 -1.47
CA ILE A 8 3.62 8.13 -1.39
C ILE A 8 5.14 8.07 -1.17
N LEU A 9 5.90 8.84 -1.96
CA LEU A 9 7.36 8.89 -1.90
C LEU A 9 7.89 9.46 -0.59
N ASN A 10 7.25 10.50 -0.07
CA ASN A 10 7.64 11.10 1.20
C ASN A 10 7.33 10.19 2.39
N CYS A 11 6.22 9.44 2.33
CA CYS A 11 5.86 8.48 3.36
C CYS A 11 6.83 7.28 3.40
N LEU A 12 7.22 6.74 2.24
CA LEU A 12 8.19 5.64 2.16
C LEU A 12 9.59 6.07 2.60
N LYS A 13 10.00 7.31 2.29
CA LYS A 13 11.25 7.90 2.81
C LYS A 13 11.23 8.07 4.33
N TRP A 14 10.10 8.47 4.90
CA TRP A 14 9.92 8.58 6.35
C TRP A 14 10.09 7.23 7.06
N VAL A 15 9.43 6.16 6.60
CA VAL A 15 9.58 4.80 7.17
C VAL A 15 11.03 4.30 7.14
N ARG A 16 11.82 4.78 6.17
CA ARG A 16 13.24 4.44 6.03
C ARG A 16 14.16 5.20 7.00
N SER A 17 13.80 6.44 7.38
CA SER A 17 14.76 7.34 8.04
C SER A 17 14.98 7.09 9.53
N GLY A 18 14.11 6.35 10.23
CA GLY A 18 14.37 5.83 11.59
C GLY A 18 14.73 6.82 12.71
N ASP A 19 14.89 8.12 12.43
CA ASP A 19 15.30 9.12 13.40
C ASP A 19 14.12 10.02 13.76
N ILE A 20 13.64 9.84 14.99
CA ILE A 20 12.83 10.83 15.69
C ILE A 20 13.80 11.93 16.14
N LYS A 21 14.13 12.85 15.24
CA LYS A 21 14.67 14.15 15.65
C LYS A 21 13.78 15.23 15.07
N GLU A 22 13.20 16.00 15.99
CA GLU A 22 12.59 17.29 15.70
C GLU A 22 13.60 18.16 14.96
N GLU A 23 13.46 18.28 13.66
CA GLU A 23 14.21 19.27 12.91
C GLU A 23 13.29 20.09 12.02
N LYS A 24 13.36 21.40 12.27
CA LYS A 24 12.52 22.47 11.73
C LYS A 24 12.34 22.34 10.23
N MET A 25 11.07 22.26 9.83
CA MET A 25 10.65 22.26 8.43
C MET A 25 10.91 23.63 7.80
N HIS A 26 12.09 23.82 7.20
CA HIS A 26 12.34 24.94 6.29
C HIS A 26 11.70 24.67 4.93
N ILE A 27 10.73 25.51 4.59
CA ILE A 27 9.79 25.45 3.45
C ILE A 27 10.46 25.87 2.11
N GLU A 28 11.75 25.59 1.90
CA GLU A 28 12.48 26.04 0.69
C GLU A 28 12.90 24.94 -0.29
N LYS A 29 12.45 23.69 -0.10
CA LYS A 29 12.65 22.62 -1.10
C LYS A 29 11.45 22.33 -2.01
N TYR A 30 10.47 23.24 -2.07
CA TYR A 30 9.34 23.18 -3.01
C TYR A 30 9.69 23.62 -4.44
N ILE A 31 10.91 23.31 -4.91
CA ILE A 31 11.21 23.33 -6.34
C ILE A 31 10.72 21.98 -6.87
N VAL A 32 9.65 22.05 -7.66
CA VAL A 32 9.06 20.92 -8.39
C VAL A 32 10.17 20.09 -9.05
N PRO A 33 10.47 18.86 -8.59
CA PRO A 33 11.29 17.97 -9.39
C PRO A 33 10.49 17.57 -10.63
N PRO A 34 11.12 17.50 -11.81
CA PRO A 34 10.44 17.14 -13.05
C PRO A 34 9.82 15.74 -12.95
N ASP A 35 8.77 15.53 -13.75
CA ASP A 35 7.93 14.33 -13.83
C ASP A 35 8.72 13.01 -13.65
N PRO A 36 8.39 12.15 -12.66
CA PRO A 36 9.24 11.02 -12.23
C PRO A 36 9.40 9.88 -13.25
N PHE A 37 8.64 9.89 -14.35
CA PHE A 37 8.77 8.92 -15.44
C PHE A 37 9.71 9.39 -16.56
N HIS A 38 10.12 10.66 -16.58
CA HIS A 38 10.90 11.20 -17.70
C HIS A 38 12.41 10.89 -17.62
N SER A 39 12.91 10.40 -16.48
CA SER A 39 14.35 10.14 -16.28
C SER A 39 14.77 8.67 -16.39
N LEU A 40 13.84 7.75 -16.59
CA LEU A 40 14.11 6.31 -16.71
C LEU A 40 13.80 5.87 -18.13
N VAL A 41 14.68 6.22 -19.06
CA VAL A 41 14.64 5.63 -20.40
C VAL A 41 15.21 4.22 -20.27
N PHE A 42 14.34 3.23 -20.14
CA PHE A 42 14.74 1.83 -20.17
C PHE A 42 14.96 1.40 -21.62
N THR A 43 16.23 1.40 -22.05
CA THR A 43 16.62 0.79 -23.33
C THR A 43 16.94 -0.69 -23.10
N LEU A 44 16.19 -1.56 -23.78
CA LEU A 44 16.52 -2.99 -23.86
C LEU A 44 17.75 -3.16 -24.76
N ASP A 45 18.83 -3.70 -24.21
CA ASP A 45 19.92 -4.25 -25.01
C ASP A 45 19.52 -5.67 -25.45
N ALA A 46 19.03 -5.80 -26.68
CA ALA A 46 18.55 -7.06 -27.24
C ALA A 46 19.63 -8.16 -27.28
N ALA A 47 20.92 -7.81 -27.19
CA ALA A 47 22.02 -8.76 -27.21
C ALA A 47 22.19 -9.55 -25.89
N ASN A 48 21.59 -9.09 -24.79
CA ASN A 48 21.75 -9.68 -23.45
C ASN A 48 20.49 -10.36 -22.90
N LEU A 49 19.54 -10.71 -23.77
CA LEU A 49 18.27 -11.32 -23.36
C LEU A 49 18.44 -12.80 -22.93
N ASN A 50 18.70 -13.04 -21.63
CA ASN A 50 18.79 -14.40 -21.10
C ASN A 50 17.39 -15.00 -20.91
N LYS A 51 16.92 -15.75 -21.91
CA LYS A 51 15.60 -16.41 -21.89
C LYS A 51 15.37 -17.29 -20.66
N CYS A 52 16.39 -18.01 -20.20
CA CYS A 52 16.24 -18.89 -19.03
C CYS A 52 15.97 -18.09 -17.75
N GLU A 53 16.63 -16.95 -17.57
CA GLU A 53 16.40 -16.09 -16.40
C GLU A 53 14.99 -15.49 -16.42
N VAL A 54 14.51 -15.06 -17.59
CA VAL A 54 13.17 -14.50 -17.75
C VAL A 54 12.09 -15.54 -17.46
N ASP A 55 12.26 -16.75 -17.98
CA ASP A 55 11.31 -17.86 -17.77
C ASP A 55 11.22 -18.27 -16.28
N ILE A 56 12.27 -18.01 -15.48
CA ILE A 56 12.27 -18.24 -14.02
C ILE A 56 11.74 -17.02 -13.25
N ALA A 57 12.16 -15.82 -13.61
CA ALA A 57 11.88 -14.60 -12.85
C ALA A 57 10.46 -14.07 -13.10
N PHE A 58 9.94 -14.18 -14.32
CA PHE A 58 8.64 -13.63 -14.68
C PHE A 58 7.47 -14.31 -13.95
N PRO A 59 7.41 -15.65 -13.80
CA PRO A 59 6.38 -16.28 -12.98
C PRO A 59 6.41 -15.84 -11.52
N ARG A 60 7.59 -15.60 -10.94
CA ARG A 60 7.73 -15.08 -9.57
C ARG A 60 7.17 -13.67 -9.46
N LEU A 61 7.43 -12.81 -10.46
CA LEU A 61 6.82 -11.49 -10.53
C LEU A 61 5.30 -11.58 -10.56
N LEU A 62 4.73 -12.43 -11.41
CA LEU A 62 3.28 -12.58 -11.52
C LEU A 62 2.63 -13.05 -10.21
N ALA A 63 3.28 -13.95 -9.47
CA ALA A 63 2.81 -14.39 -8.16
C ALA A 63 2.73 -13.22 -7.14
N GLU A 64 3.61 -12.23 -7.25
CA GLU A 64 3.62 -11.06 -6.37
C GLU A 64 2.60 -9.98 -6.75
N LEU A 65 1.95 -10.07 -7.92
CA LEU A 65 0.98 -9.06 -8.39
C LEU A 65 -0.48 -9.39 -8.04
N ASP A 66 -0.77 -10.59 -7.53
CA ASP A 66 -2.12 -11.02 -7.10
C ASP A 66 -3.19 -10.84 -8.20
N LEU A 67 -2.82 -11.18 -9.44
CA LEU A 67 -3.66 -11.01 -10.62
C LEU A 67 -4.63 -12.20 -10.81
N SER A 68 -5.75 -11.96 -11.48
CA SER A 68 -6.64 -13.04 -11.91
C SER A 68 -5.96 -13.97 -12.92
N PRO A 69 -6.37 -15.24 -13.03
CA PRO A 69 -5.78 -16.20 -13.99
C PRO A 69 -5.78 -15.69 -15.44
N GLU A 70 -6.82 -14.95 -15.83
CA GLU A 70 -6.96 -14.38 -17.17
C GLU A 70 -5.91 -13.30 -17.42
N ASN A 71 -5.69 -12.41 -16.45
CA ASN A 71 -4.68 -11.36 -16.53
C ASN A 71 -3.26 -11.93 -16.46
N GLN A 72 -3.04 -12.99 -15.67
CA GLN A 72 -1.76 -13.71 -15.65
C GLN A 72 -1.45 -14.31 -17.01
N LYS A 73 -2.43 -14.99 -17.64
CA LYS A 73 -2.27 -15.56 -18.97
C LYS A 73 -1.93 -14.49 -20.01
N LEU A 74 -2.64 -13.36 -19.99
CA LEU A 74 -2.37 -12.24 -20.90
C LEU A 74 -0.93 -11.73 -20.80
N LEU A 75 -0.36 -11.71 -19.58
CA LEU A 75 1.03 -11.31 -19.36
C LEU A 75 2.02 -12.40 -19.74
N LEU A 76 1.69 -13.67 -19.54
CA LEU A 76 2.49 -14.82 -19.98
C LEU A 76 2.56 -14.93 -21.51
N ASP A 77 1.53 -14.48 -22.22
CA ASP A 77 1.51 -14.50 -23.69
C ASP A 77 2.31 -13.34 -24.31
N GLN A 78 2.86 -12.42 -23.50
CA GLN A 78 3.66 -11.30 -24.01
C GLN A 78 5.02 -11.76 -24.56
N PRO A 79 5.56 -11.04 -25.57
CA PRO A 79 6.89 -11.31 -26.09
C PRO A 79 7.96 -11.11 -25.02
N ILE A 80 9.08 -11.82 -25.17
CA ILE A 80 10.14 -11.90 -24.17
C ILE A 80 10.74 -10.53 -23.85
N GLU A 81 10.86 -9.66 -24.85
CA GLU A 81 11.39 -8.30 -24.72
C GLU A 81 10.54 -7.49 -23.74
N LYS A 82 9.21 -7.62 -23.82
CA LYS A 82 8.30 -6.92 -22.92
C LYS A 82 8.37 -7.48 -21.50
N LYS A 83 8.51 -8.80 -21.35
CA LYS A 83 8.73 -9.44 -20.04
C LYS A 83 10.02 -8.96 -19.39
N CYS A 84 11.10 -8.85 -20.15
CA CYS A 84 12.38 -8.28 -19.68
C CYS A 84 12.25 -6.83 -19.24
N LEU A 85 11.51 -6.01 -20.01
CA LEU A 85 11.27 -4.62 -19.66
C LEU A 85 10.53 -4.52 -18.33
N MET A 86 9.44 -5.28 -18.17
CA MET A 86 8.65 -5.31 -16.94
C MET A 86 9.51 -5.73 -15.72
N LEU A 87 10.37 -6.74 -15.89
CA LEU A 87 11.28 -7.18 -14.81
C LEU A 87 12.29 -6.09 -14.45
N THR A 88 12.89 -5.44 -15.45
CA THR A 88 13.85 -4.35 -15.25
C THR A 88 13.20 -3.16 -14.54
N GLU A 89 12.02 -2.75 -15.01
CA GLU A 89 11.23 -1.68 -14.40
C GLU A 89 10.87 -2.01 -12.96
N GLN A 90 10.38 -3.24 -12.71
CA GLN A 90 10.01 -3.66 -11.37
C GLN A 90 11.21 -3.69 -10.42
N ASN A 91 12.36 -4.18 -10.86
CA ASN A 91 13.58 -4.18 -10.05
C ASN A 91 14.02 -2.75 -9.72
N ALA A 92 14.00 -1.84 -10.71
CA ALA A 92 14.32 -0.43 -10.48
C ALA A 92 13.36 0.24 -9.49
N ILE A 93 12.05 -0.05 -9.59
CA ILE A 93 11.04 0.43 -8.66
C ILE A 93 11.29 -0.14 -7.25
N ARG A 94 11.57 -1.44 -7.15
CA ARG A 94 11.87 -2.13 -5.88
C ARG A 94 13.10 -1.53 -5.20
N ASP A 95 14.18 -1.30 -5.93
CA ASP A 95 15.41 -0.74 -5.38
C ASP A 95 15.22 0.73 -4.95
N LYS A 96 14.50 1.51 -5.75
CA LYS A 96 14.27 2.94 -5.49
C LYS A 96 13.30 3.19 -4.35
N TYR A 97 12.25 2.38 -4.23
CA TYR A 97 11.12 2.62 -3.32
C TYR A 97 10.97 1.57 -2.21
N GLY A 98 11.84 0.55 -2.19
CA GLY A 98 11.81 -0.51 -1.18
C GLY A 98 10.60 -1.44 -1.30
N ILE A 99 10.02 -1.58 -2.50
CA ILE A 99 8.86 -2.45 -2.72
C ILE A 99 9.24 -3.91 -2.44
N GLY A 100 8.45 -4.62 -1.63
CA GLY A 100 8.74 -6.00 -1.23
C GLY A 100 9.73 -6.15 -0.07
N ASN A 101 10.00 -5.09 0.70
CA ASN A 101 10.69 -5.20 1.98
C ASN A 101 9.68 -5.56 3.09
N SER A 102 9.71 -6.81 3.55
CA SER A 102 8.80 -7.33 4.58
C SER A 102 8.83 -6.53 5.89
N LYS A 103 9.98 -5.95 6.25
CA LYS A 103 10.16 -5.14 7.48
C LYS A 103 9.30 -3.87 7.51
N ILE A 104 8.83 -3.41 6.35
CA ILE A 104 7.93 -2.25 6.29
C ILE A 104 6.60 -2.57 6.96
N ALA A 105 6.08 -3.80 6.81
CA ALA A 105 4.82 -4.20 7.44
C ALA A 105 4.95 -4.22 8.96
N GLU A 106 6.04 -4.78 9.49
CA GLU A 106 6.37 -4.80 10.92
C GLU A 106 6.39 -3.40 11.51
N LYS A 107 7.09 -2.46 10.87
CA LYS A 107 7.14 -1.05 11.30
C LYS A 107 5.77 -0.39 11.36
N PHE A 108 4.91 -0.63 10.37
CA PHE A 108 3.54 -0.10 10.43
C PHE A 108 2.76 -0.68 11.61
N LEU A 109 2.94 -1.96 11.92
CA LEU A 109 2.27 -2.58 13.05
C LEU A 109 2.77 -2.07 14.39
N GLU A 110 4.07 -1.87 14.55
CA GLU A 110 4.63 -1.24 15.76
C GLU A 110 3.99 0.14 16.01
N ILE A 111 3.84 0.95 14.96
CA ILE A 111 3.20 2.27 15.06
C ILE A 111 1.71 2.15 15.41
N ILE A 112 1.00 1.21 14.79
CA ILE A 112 -0.43 0.98 15.04
C ILE A 112 -0.67 0.48 16.46
N GLN A 113 0.17 -0.41 16.96
CA GLN A 113 0.09 -0.98 18.31
C GLN A 113 0.38 0.04 19.41
N GLY A 114 1.18 1.07 19.10
CA GLY A 114 1.51 2.16 20.03
C GLY A 114 0.34 3.04 20.46
N ASN A 115 -0.89 2.81 19.97
CA ASN A 115 -2.16 3.48 20.34
C ASN A 115 -2.23 5.01 20.19
N SER A 116 -1.20 5.70 19.68
CA SER A 116 -1.21 7.16 19.50
C SER A 116 -1.76 7.64 18.15
N LEU A 117 -2.10 6.73 17.22
CA LEU A 117 -2.51 7.09 15.86
C LEU A 117 -3.78 7.95 15.81
N LEU A 118 -4.66 7.84 16.80
CA LEU A 118 -5.93 8.57 16.86
C LEU A 118 -5.83 9.89 17.65
N ASP A 119 -4.68 10.18 18.26
CA ASP A 119 -4.55 11.31 19.19
C ASP A 119 -4.18 12.63 18.50
N SER A 120 -3.80 12.56 17.22
CA SER A 120 -3.49 13.76 16.44
C SER A 120 -3.84 13.57 14.97
N ASP A 121 -4.38 14.61 14.35
CA ASP A 121 -4.52 14.70 12.89
C ASP A 121 -3.17 14.60 12.19
N LYS A 122 -2.08 14.97 12.89
CA LYS A 122 -0.72 14.76 12.38
C LYS A 122 -0.43 13.28 12.14
N ASN A 123 -1.12 12.34 12.77
CA ASN A 123 -0.89 10.92 12.55
C ASN A 123 -1.69 10.35 11.36
N LEU A 124 -2.56 11.15 10.74
CA LEU A 124 -3.35 10.74 9.58
C LEU A 124 -2.47 10.34 8.39
N TYR A 125 -1.32 10.99 8.18
CA TYR A 125 -0.41 10.63 7.09
C TYR A 125 0.11 9.19 7.21
N VAL A 126 0.21 8.64 8.43
CA VAL A 126 0.65 7.26 8.64
C VAL A 126 -0.40 6.28 8.12
N LEU A 127 -1.68 6.55 8.39
CA LEU A 127 -2.80 5.75 7.87
C LEU A 127 -2.91 5.87 6.35
N GLU A 128 -2.71 7.07 5.80
CA GLU A 128 -2.64 7.25 4.34
C GLU A 128 -1.46 6.47 3.73
N ALA A 129 -0.29 6.52 4.36
CA ALA A 129 0.90 5.76 3.94
C ALA A 129 0.68 4.25 3.99
N LEU A 130 -0.02 3.78 5.02
CA LEU A 130 -0.41 2.37 5.14
C LEU A 130 -1.39 1.97 4.03
N PHE A 131 -2.44 2.76 3.79
CA PHE A 131 -3.38 2.53 2.70
C PHE A 131 -2.65 2.38 1.36
N ILE A 132 -1.75 3.32 1.06
CA ILE A 132 -0.91 3.28 -0.13
C ILE A 132 -0.12 1.98 -0.19
N SER A 133 0.55 1.64 0.92
CA SER A 133 1.42 0.46 0.97
C SER A 133 0.62 -0.81 0.72
N LEU A 134 -0.54 -0.97 1.37
CA LEU A 134 -1.45 -2.10 1.16
C LEU A 134 -1.97 -2.20 -0.29
N ARG A 135 -2.05 -1.07 -1.01
CA ARG A 135 -2.55 -1.02 -2.38
C ARG A 135 -1.46 -1.27 -3.44
N THR A 136 -0.21 -0.88 -3.18
CA THR A 136 0.85 -0.86 -4.21
C THR A 136 2.04 -1.76 -3.92
N GLN A 137 2.16 -2.29 -2.71
CA GLN A 137 3.20 -3.27 -2.38
C GLN A 137 2.84 -4.65 -2.93
N SER A 138 3.81 -5.55 -2.86
CA SER A 138 3.69 -6.93 -3.35
C SER A 138 2.68 -7.76 -2.55
N HIS A 139 2.19 -8.85 -3.15
CA HIS A 139 1.32 -9.81 -2.48
C HIS A 139 1.93 -10.29 -1.15
N SER A 140 3.22 -10.64 -1.14
CA SER A 140 3.96 -11.04 0.06
C SER A 140 3.95 -9.99 1.18
N TYR A 141 3.95 -8.69 0.86
CA TYR A 141 3.81 -7.63 1.85
C TYR A 141 2.44 -7.66 2.53
N VAL A 142 1.37 -7.78 1.73
CA VAL A 142 0.00 -7.84 2.25
C VAL A 142 -0.20 -9.12 3.06
N GLU A 143 0.33 -10.24 2.58
CA GLU A 143 0.32 -11.51 3.29
C GLU A 143 1.01 -11.39 4.65
N ASN A 144 2.20 -10.75 4.72
CA ASN A 144 2.91 -10.52 5.97
C ASN A 144 2.12 -9.61 6.92
N PHE A 145 1.57 -8.51 6.43
CA PHE A 145 0.75 -7.60 7.23
C PHE A 145 -0.46 -8.31 7.86
N VAL A 146 -1.13 -9.17 7.09
CA VAL A 146 -2.26 -9.97 7.56
C VAL A 146 -1.82 -11.04 8.57
N LYS A 147 -0.73 -11.77 8.30
CA LYS A 147 -0.15 -12.78 9.20
C LYS A 147 0.21 -12.21 10.57
N LEU A 148 0.74 -11.00 10.60
CA LEU A 148 1.07 -10.28 11.84
C LEU A 148 -0.16 -9.67 12.55
N GLY A 149 -1.38 -9.94 12.07
CA GLY A 149 -2.62 -9.49 12.70
C GLY A 149 -3.03 -8.05 12.35
N GLY A 150 -2.47 -7.45 11.30
CA GLY A 150 -2.72 -6.05 10.95
C GLY A 150 -4.19 -5.70 10.71
N SER A 151 -4.98 -6.61 10.14
CA SER A 151 -6.43 -6.44 9.97
C SER A 151 -7.16 -6.29 11.31
N GLY A 152 -6.76 -7.05 12.32
CA GLY A 152 -7.30 -6.96 13.68
C GLY A 152 -7.01 -5.62 14.33
N HIS A 153 -5.81 -5.08 14.14
CA HIS A 153 -5.45 -3.77 14.66
C HIS A 153 -6.22 -2.64 13.96
N LEU A 154 -6.38 -2.71 12.63
CA LEU A 154 -7.23 -1.77 11.88
C LEU A 154 -8.69 -1.82 12.36
N LYS A 155 -9.21 -3.02 12.67
CA LYS A 155 -10.54 -3.19 13.25
C LYS A 155 -10.65 -2.46 14.59
N SER A 156 -9.69 -2.66 15.48
CA SER A 156 -9.66 -2.00 16.79
C SER A 156 -9.62 -0.46 16.67
N LEU A 157 -8.80 0.07 15.75
CA LEU A 157 -8.75 1.51 15.48
C LEU A 157 -10.09 2.04 14.95
N LEU A 158 -10.71 1.36 13.99
CA LEU A 158 -11.99 1.79 13.42
C LEU A 158 -13.13 1.75 14.46
N ASN A 159 -13.10 0.75 15.34
CA ASN A 159 -14.05 0.64 16.44
C ASN A 159 -13.86 1.80 17.43
N GLU A 160 -12.62 2.22 17.70
CA GLU A 160 -12.32 3.36 18.56
C GLU A 160 -12.77 4.70 17.93
N CYS A 161 -12.64 4.85 16.61
CA CYS A 161 -13.23 5.99 15.89
C CYS A 161 -14.75 6.09 16.03
N SER A 162 -15.44 4.98 16.32
CA SER A 162 -16.89 4.99 16.54
C SER A 162 -17.26 5.44 17.96
N ARG A 163 -16.31 5.43 18.90
CA ARG A 163 -16.51 5.83 20.31
C ARG A 163 -16.10 7.27 20.58
N ARG A 164 -15.19 7.82 19.78
CA ARG A 164 -14.65 9.18 19.92
C ARG A 164 -15.19 10.10 18.82
N SER A 165 -15.65 11.28 19.18
CA SER A 165 -16.05 12.32 18.22
C SER A 165 -14.82 12.96 17.55
N GLY A 166 -14.96 13.43 16.30
CA GLY A 166 -13.90 14.15 15.59
C GLY A 166 -12.85 13.29 14.88
N LEU A 167 -13.03 11.95 14.85
CA LEU A 167 -12.10 11.02 14.19
C LEU A 167 -12.56 10.57 12.80
N GLU A 168 -13.42 11.34 12.15
CA GLU A 168 -14.01 10.97 10.86
C GLU A 168 -12.98 10.85 9.75
N GLN A 169 -11.88 11.61 9.82
CA GLN A 169 -10.80 11.53 8.84
C GLN A 169 -9.97 10.25 9.02
N HIS A 170 -9.63 9.90 10.27
CA HIS A 170 -8.95 8.64 10.59
C HIS A 170 -9.81 7.44 10.21
N ALA A 171 -11.11 7.46 10.55
CA ALA A 171 -12.05 6.42 10.14
C ALA A 171 -12.07 6.23 8.62
N ALA A 172 -12.12 7.32 7.86
CA ALA A 172 -12.07 7.27 6.39
C ALA A 172 -10.74 6.68 5.88
N ALA A 173 -9.60 7.05 6.46
CA ALA A 173 -8.29 6.50 6.08
C ALA A 173 -8.17 5.00 6.41
N ILE A 174 -8.73 4.57 7.55
CA ILE A 174 -8.78 3.15 7.93
C ILE A 174 -9.69 2.35 6.99
N LEU A 175 -10.84 2.91 6.59
CA LEU A 175 -11.72 2.29 5.58
C LEU A 175 -11.03 2.13 4.23
N LEU A 176 -10.17 3.09 3.82
CA LEU A 176 -9.34 2.94 2.63
C LEU A 176 -8.33 1.80 2.77
N CYS A 177 -7.76 1.58 3.96
CA CYS A 177 -6.91 0.42 4.23
C CYS A 177 -7.69 -0.90 4.07
N PHE A 178 -8.91 -0.99 4.61
CA PHE A 178 -9.76 -2.17 4.41
C PHE A 178 -10.12 -2.40 2.93
N ARG A 179 -10.42 -1.33 2.19
CA ARG A 179 -10.65 -1.42 0.74
C ARG A 179 -9.43 -1.97 0.01
N ALA A 180 -8.23 -1.53 0.38
CA ALA A 180 -6.99 -2.06 -0.21
C ALA A 180 -6.81 -3.56 0.11
N LEU A 181 -7.09 -3.98 1.34
CA LEU A 181 -7.06 -5.41 1.72
C LEU A 181 -8.06 -6.25 0.92
N LEU A 182 -9.28 -5.76 0.72
CA LEU A 182 -10.31 -6.46 -0.06
C LEU A 182 -10.00 -6.53 -1.57
N ASN A 183 -9.04 -5.75 -2.07
CA ASN A 183 -8.55 -5.92 -3.43
C ASN A 183 -7.52 -7.06 -3.54
N SER A 184 -6.91 -7.48 -2.44
CA SER A 184 -6.00 -8.63 -2.42
C SER A 184 -6.73 -9.92 -2.09
N THR A 185 -6.32 -11.04 -2.69
CA THR A 185 -6.87 -12.37 -2.43
C THR A 185 -6.72 -12.77 -0.97
N VAL A 186 -5.54 -12.57 -0.36
CA VAL A 186 -5.31 -12.92 1.06
C VAL A 186 -6.07 -11.99 2.00
N GLY A 187 -6.14 -10.70 1.67
CA GLY A 187 -6.91 -9.74 2.45
C GLY A 187 -8.41 -10.03 2.40
N ARG A 188 -8.97 -10.32 1.22
CA ARG A 188 -10.38 -10.77 1.09
C ARG A 188 -10.68 -11.96 1.97
N LEU A 189 -9.85 -12.99 1.90
CA LEU A 189 -10.07 -14.22 2.67
C LEU A 189 -10.19 -13.93 4.16
N VAL A 190 -9.28 -13.14 4.73
CA VAL A 190 -9.29 -12.84 6.17
C VAL A 190 -10.42 -11.91 6.57
N ILE A 191 -10.71 -10.86 5.78
CA ILE A 191 -11.76 -9.90 6.13
C ILE A 191 -13.15 -10.53 6.01
N LEU A 192 -13.43 -11.24 4.92
CA LEU A 192 -14.74 -11.86 4.67
C LEU A 192 -15.01 -13.05 5.61
N SER A 193 -13.97 -13.66 6.17
CA SER A 193 -14.13 -14.73 7.17
C SER A 193 -14.42 -14.22 8.59
N SER A 194 -14.37 -12.90 8.83
CA SER A 194 -14.51 -12.32 10.17
C SER A 194 -15.78 -11.46 10.27
N ASN A 195 -16.85 -12.06 10.80
CA ASN A 195 -18.12 -11.35 11.06
C ASN A 195 -17.90 -10.08 11.90
N ASP A 196 -17.08 -10.14 12.94
CA ASP A 196 -16.75 -8.98 13.77
C ASP A 196 -16.15 -7.83 12.95
N THR A 197 -15.24 -8.14 12.03
CA THR A 197 -14.60 -7.14 11.19
C THR A 197 -15.61 -6.51 10.24
N LEU A 198 -16.47 -7.33 9.62
CA LEU A 198 -17.55 -6.86 8.77
C LEU A 198 -18.55 -5.98 9.54
N CYS A 199 -18.91 -6.35 10.77
CA CYS A 199 -19.79 -5.57 11.63
C CYS A 199 -19.20 -4.19 11.97
N VAL A 200 -17.90 -4.12 12.28
CA VAL A 200 -17.24 -2.83 12.56
C VAL A 200 -17.16 -1.96 11.30
N ILE A 201 -16.85 -2.54 10.14
CA ILE A 201 -16.89 -1.83 8.85
C ILE A 201 -18.29 -1.32 8.56
N ALA A 202 -19.34 -2.14 8.73
CA ALA A 202 -20.71 -1.75 8.51
C ALA A 202 -21.17 -0.64 9.47
N SER A 203 -20.76 -0.73 10.74
CA SER A 203 -21.09 0.28 11.75
C SER A 203 -20.48 1.65 11.42
N SER A 204 -19.37 1.70 10.69
CA SER A 204 -18.78 2.98 10.27
C SER A 204 -19.70 3.82 9.37
N ALA A 205 -20.74 3.22 8.75
CA ALA A 205 -21.74 3.95 7.95
C ALA A 205 -22.62 4.89 8.80
N SER A 206 -22.72 4.66 10.11
CA SER A 206 -23.45 5.55 11.02
C SER A 206 -22.65 6.79 11.41
N LEU A 207 -21.37 6.89 11.03
CA LEU A 207 -20.57 8.09 11.27
C LEU A 207 -21.13 9.28 10.47
N PRO A 208 -21.12 10.50 11.04
CA PRO A 208 -21.71 11.68 10.42
C PRO A 208 -21.00 12.14 9.13
N SER A 209 -19.82 11.58 8.82
CA SER A 209 -19.04 11.91 7.63
C SER A 209 -19.58 11.28 6.35
N ALA A 210 -19.96 12.12 5.39
CA ALA A 210 -20.33 11.68 4.04
C ALA A 210 -19.24 10.84 3.36
N LYS A 211 -17.96 11.13 3.63
CA LYS A 211 -16.84 10.33 3.10
C LYS A 211 -16.86 8.90 3.64
N CYS A 212 -17.17 8.71 4.93
CA CYS A 212 -17.25 7.37 5.52
C CYS A 212 -18.39 6.55 4.89
N LYS A 213 -19.55 7.18 4.66
CA LYS A 213 -20.69 6.56 3.97
C LYS A 213 -20.35 6.14 2.54
N VAL A 214 -19.68 7.02 1.80
CA VAL A 214 -19.23 6.75 0.43
C VAL A 214 -18.18 5.65 0.42
N PHE A 215 -17.19 5.70 1.30
CA PHE A 215 -16.14 4.66 1.34
C PHE A 215 -16.67 3.32 1.79
N PHE A 216 -17.60 3.25 2.74
CA PHE A 216 -18.33 2.02 3.06
C PHE A 216 -18.97 1.41 1.80
N PHE A 217 -19.65 2.22 0.98
CA PHE A 217 -20.26 1.74 -0.26
C PHE A 217 -19.24 1.25 -1.29
N PHE A 218 -18.01 1.76 -1.28
CA PHE A 218 -16.93 1.32 -2.17
C PHE A 218 -16.04 0.20 -1.61
N VAL A 219 -16.29 -0.20 -0.36
CA VAL A 219 -15.62 -1.33 0.30
C VAL A 219 -16.30 -2.65 -0.09
N PHE A 220 -17.62 -2.62 -0.33
CA PHE A 220 -18.42 -3.72 -0.89
C PHE A 220 -18.75 -3.47 -2.36
#